data_AF-A0A2M7AZS4-F1
#
_entry.id   AF-A0A2M7AZS4-F1
#
_cell.length_a   1.000
_cell.length_b   1.000
_cell.length_c   1.000
_cell.angle_alpha   90.00
_cell.angle_beta   90.00
_cell.angle_gamma   90.00
#
_symmetry.space_group_name_H-M   'P 1'
#
loop_
_entity.id
_entity.type
_entity.pdbx_description
1 polymer ?
#
loop_
_entity_poly.entity_id
_entity_poly.type
_entity_poly.pdbx_seq_one_letter_code
_entity_poly.pdbx_strand_id
1 'polypeptide(L)' 'MEKWKCTVCGWVYDSAVGDPSNGINPGVKFEDLPGD' A
#
# COMPACT_ATOMS: atom_id res chain seq x y z
N MET A 1 -9.63 -6.76 -1.06
CA MET A 1 -9.59 -5.29 -1.27
C MET A 1 -9.38 -4.70 0.10
N GLU A 2 -8.15 -4.34 0.42
CA GLU A 2 -7.76 -3.91 1.77
C GLU A 2 -7.08 -2.56 1.66
N LYS A 3 -7.47 -1.64 2.55
CA LYS A 3 -6.93 -0.29 2.60
C LYS A 3 -6.20 -0.11 3.91
N TRP A 4 -4.98 0.40 3.84
CA TRP A 4 -4.17 0.71 5.00
C TRP A 4 -4.00 2.22 5.11
N LYS A 5 -4.30 2.80 6.28
CA LYS A 5 -4.18 4.24 6.50
C LYS A 5 -3.05 4.52 7.48
N CYS A 6 -2.08 5.31 7.03
CA CYS A 6 -1.03 5.82 7.90
C CYS A 6 -1.64 6.67 9.02
N THR A 7 -1.38 6.29 10.26
CA THR A 7 -1.88 6.98 11.45
C THR A 7 -1.15 8.30 11.73
N VAL A 8 0.01 8.51 11.10
CA VAL A 8 0.82 9.72 11.27
C VAL A 8 0.39 10.83 10.30
N CYS A 9 0.31 10.52 8.99
CA CYS A 9 0.03 11.52 7.95
C CYS A 9 -1.33 11.35 7.26
N GLY A 10 -2.03 10.23 7.48
CA GLY A 10 -3.34 9.96 6.89
C GLY A 10 -3.32 9.42 5.46
N TRP A 11 -2.15 9.20 4.86
CA TRP A 11 -2.01 8.56 3.55
C TRP A 11 -2.66 7.17 3.53
N VAL A 12 -3.27 6.78 2.41
CA VAL A 12 -4.00 5.51 2.26
C VAL A 12 -3.36 4.67 1.17
N TYR A 13 -2.84 3.50 1.54
CA TYR A 13 -2.49 2.43 0.62
C TYR A 13 -3.74 1.64 0.26
N ASP A 14 -4.02 1.44 -1.03
CA ASP A 14 -5.09 0.56 -1.51
C ASP A 14 -4.46 -0.62 -2.25
N SER A 15 -4.57 -1.82 -1.68
CA SER A 15 -4.00 -3.02 -2.30
C SER A 15 -4.60 -3.34 -3.66
N ALA A 16 -5.80 -2.85 -4.00
CA ALA A 16 -6.36 -3.04 -5.34
C ALA A 16 -5.71 -2.15 -6.41
N VAL A 17 -5.09 -1.04 -6.00
CA VAL A 17 -4.39 -0.12 -6.90
C VAL A 17 -2.88 -0.33 -6.85
N GLY A 18 -2.36 -0.78 -5.71
CA GLY A 18 -0.92 -0.83 -5.44
C GLY A 18 -0.35 0.59 -5.30
N ASP A 19 0.93 0.72 -5.62
CA ASP A 19 1.64 2.00 -5.72
C ASP A 19 2.67 1.93 -6.85
N PRO A 20 2.25 2.08 -8.12
CA PRO A 20 3.13 1.94 -9.27
C PRO A 20 4.29 2.93 -9.29
N SER A 21 4.12 4.10 -8.67
CA SER A 21 5.18 5.11 -8.55
C SER A 21 6.34 4.63 -7.67
N ASN A 22 6.05 3.75 -6.71
CA ASN A 22 7.04 3.09 -5.86
C ASN A 22 7.30 1.62 -6.26
N GLY A 23 6.86 1.20 -7.45
CA GLY A 23 7.10 -0.14 -7.98
C GLY A 23 6.24 -1.25 -7.37
N ILE A 24 5.16 -0.89 -6.68
CA ILE A 24 4.23 -1.83 -6.06
C ILE A 24 3.05 -2.07 -7.00
N ASN A 25 2.90 -3.32 -7.44
CA ASN A 25 1.81 -3.69 -8.35
C ASN A 25 0.44 -3.76 -7.64
N PRO A 26 -0.66 -3.61 -8.40
CA PRO A 26 -2.00 -3.96 -7.91
C PRO A 26 -2.06 -5.39 -7.38
N GLY A 27 -2.75 -5.58 -6.26
CA GLY A 27 -2.98 -6.86 -5.59
C GLY A 27 -2.00 -7.18 -4.47
N VAL A 28 -0.94 -6.39 -4.27
CA VAL A 28 0.04 -6.60 -3.20
C VAL A 28 -0.56 -6.18 -1.85
N LYS A 29 -0.58 -7.06 -0.86
CA LYS A 29 -1.07 -6.71 0.48
C LYS A 29 -0.07 -5.82 1.19
N PHE A 30 -0.57 -5.02 2.14
CA PHE A 30 0.31 -4.16 2.95
C PHE A 30 1.36 -4.97 3.74
N GLU A 31 0.98 -6.15 4.23
CA GLU A 31 1.85 -7.09 4.97
C GLU A 31 2.98 -7.67 4.11
N ASP A 32 2.83 -7.64 2.79
CA ASP A 32 3.81 -8.14 1.82
C ASP A 32 4.74 -7.01 1.31
N LEU A 33 4.53 -5.76 1.73
CA LEU A 33 5.37 -4.63 1.32
C LEU A 33 6.78 -4.74 1.95
N PRO A 34 7.84 -4.32 1.24
CA PRO A 34 9.18 -4.21 1.82
C PRO A 34 9.16 -3.28 3.04
N GLY A 35 9.84 -3.67 4.11
CA GLY A 35 9.82 -2.98 5.41
C GLY A 35 10.93 -1.97 5.65
N ASP A 36 11.63 -1.51 4.61
CA ASP A 36 12.84 -0.66 4.71
C ASP A 36 12.71 0.66 3.91
#